data_AF-A0A2T6CRH7-F1
#
_entry.id   AF-A0A2T6CRH7-F1
#
_cell.length_a   1.000
_cell.length_b   1.000
_cell.length_c   1.000
_cell.angle_alpha   90.00
_cell.angle_beta   90.00
_cell.angle_gamma   90.00
#
_symmetry.space_group_name_H-M   'P 1'
#
loop_
_entity.id
_entity.type
_entity.pdbx_description
1 polymer ?
#
loop_
_entity_poly.entity_id
_entity_poly.type
_entity_poly.pdbx_seq_one_letter_code
_entity_poly.pdbx_strand_id
1 'polypeptide(L)'
;MEFPNWSQSFGPVRLQLTSRFIVLVDPLIAFELANVEYPAVTSQLKAKTIQKLLDDNSGHMNCLVVEIDDFSPGEYEIDFADICSCDEDEKSFVSVDSAAILVADYTHLASVLAHMEWEVYDECLQEDGDVVFAKAIEKTGGAFFAIIEGGISEEMGEEPPEGHDFIGAGTYILKAGSPRKVG
;
A
#
# COMPACT_ATOMS: atom_id res chain seq x y z
N MET A 1 -23.05 5.95 8.31
CA MET A 1 -22.02 6.51 7.45
C MET A 1 -21.52 5.31 6.66
N GLU A 2 -21.81 5.24 5.36
CA GLU A 2 -21.29 4.15 4.53
C GLU A 2 -19.78 4.39 4.40
N PHE A 3 -18.98 3.46 4.90
CA PHE A 3 -17.53 3.54 4.79
C PHE A 3 -17.16 3.14 3.35
N PRO A 4 -16.37 3.94 2.62
CA PRO A 4 -15.87 3.55 1.30
C PRO A 4 -15.14 2.21 1.33
N ASN A 5 -15.01 1.55 0.19
CA ASN A 5 -14.32 0.27 0.05
C ASN A 5 -12.81 0.44 0.34
N TRP A 6 -12.35 0.08 1.55
CA TRP A 6 -10.96 0.32 1.98
C TRP A 6 -10.08 -0.95 2.05
N SER A 7 -10.72 -2.13 2.09
CA SER A 7 -10.14 -3.43 1.74
C SER A 7 -11.12 -4.09 0.79
N GLN A 8 -10.64 -4.51 -0.38
CA GLN A 8 -11.40 -5.39 -1.28
C GLN A 8 -10.45 -6.37 -1.94
N SER A 9 -10.83 -7.64 -1.92
CA SER A 9 -10.38 -8.58 -2.93
C SER A 9 -10.93 -8.10 -4.28
N PHE A 10 -10.05 -7.69 -5.20
CA PHE A 10 -10.33 -7.38 -6.61
C PHE A 10 -11.17 -6.12 -6.96
N GLY A 11 -11.36 -5.16 -6.04
CA GLY A 11 -12.04 -3.89 -6.35
C GLY A 11 -11.16 -2.65 -6.17
N PRO A 12 -11.56 -1.48 -6.70
CA PRO A 12 -10.77 -0.27 -6.57
C PRO A 12 -10.74 0.21 -5.12
N VAL A 13 -9.55 0.58 -4.64
CA VAL A 13 -9.38 1.18 -3.32
C VAL A 13 -9.31 2.70 -3.43
N ARG A 14 -9.71 3.38 -2.36
CA ARG A 14 -9.61 4.84 -2.26
C ARG A 14 -8.69 5.23 -1.12
N LEU A 15 -8.06 6.39 -1.26
CA LEU A 15 -7.29 7.03 -0.21
C LEU A 15 -7.18 8.53 -0.44
N GLN A 16 -6.97 9.27 0.63
CA GLN A 16 -6.67 10.69 0.61
C GLN A 16 -5.17 10.86 0.36
N LEU A 17 -4.82 11.67 -0.63
CA LEU A 17 -3.45 12.05 -0.90
C LEU A 17 -3.25 13.54 -0.63
N THR A 18 -2.17 13.81 0.09
CA THR A 18 -1.67 15.16 0.40
C THR A 18 -0.31 15.43 -0.24
N SER A 19 0.36 14.36 -0.67
CA SER A 19 1.59 14.36 -1.44
C SER A 19 1.34 13.85 -2.86
N ARG A 20 2.17 14.30 -3.80
CA ARG A 20 2.26 13.73 -5.15
C ARG A 20 2.89 12.34 -5.22
N PHE A 21 3.28 11.79 -4.07
CA PHE A 21 3.95 10.50 -3.97
C PHE A 21 3.06 9.51 -3.24
N ILE A 22 2.85 8.36 -3.86
CA ILE A 22 2.24 7.18 -3.27
C ILE A 22 3.35 6.18 -2.95
N VAL A 23 3.19 5.45 -1.87
CA VAL A 23 4.06 4.36 -1.46
C VAL A 23 3.29 3.07 -1.54
N LEU A 24 3.83 2.06 -2.24
CA LEU A 24 3.37 0.68 -2.21
C LEU A 24 4.41 -0.10 -1.41
N VAL A 25 3.97 -0.87 -0.42
CA VAL A 25 4.86 -1.64 0.43
C VAL A 25 4.20 -2.97 0.76
N ASP A 26 4.99 -4.04 0.85
CA ASP A 26 4.51 -5.28 1.47
C ASP A 26 4.20 -5.00 2.96
N PRO A 27 2.96 -5.23 3.43
CA PRO A 27 2.62 -5.18 4.85
C PRO A 27 3.66 -5.84 5.78
N LEU A 28 4.15 -7.04 5.47
CA LEU A 28 5.14 -7.74 6.31
C LEU A 28 6.37 -6.87 6.59
N ILE A 29 6.80 -6.13 5.58
CA ILE A 29 7.99 -5.28 5.62
C ILE A 29 7.68 -3.92 6.20
N ALA A 30 6.47 -3.40 5.97
CA ALA A 30 5.97 -2.22 6.66
C ALA A 30 6.09 -2.37 8.19
N PHE A 31 5.82 -3.56 8.73
CA PHE A 31 5.97 -3.82 10.17
C PHE A 31 7.42 -3.94 10.62
N GLU A 32 8.30 -4.52 9.80
CA GLU A 32 9.74 -4.50 10.09
C GLU A 32 10.27 -3.05 10.15
N LEU A 33 9.84 -2.21 9.20
CA LEU A 33 10.18 -0.79 9.16
C LEU A 33 9.66 -0.02 10.39
N ALA A 34 8.49 -0.38 10.91
CA ALA A 34 7.92 0.20 12.12
C ALA A 34 8.71 -0.19 13.39
N ASN A 35 9.29 -1.38 13.43
CA ASN A 35 10.01 -1.95 14.58
C ASN A 35 11.47 -1.51 14.68
N VAL A 36 12.04 -0.89 13.65
CA VAL A 36 13.35 -0.26 13.77
C VAL A 36 13.20 0.98 14.65
N GLU A 37 13.74 0.94 15.87
CA GLU A 37 13.87 2.11 16.76
C GLU A 37 14.69 3.19 16.06
N TYR A 38 14.02 4.03 15.28
CA TYR A 38 14.62 5.24 14.73
C TYR A 38 14.48 6.33 15.80
N PRO A 39 15.58 6.81 16.41
CA PRO A 39 15.54 7.66 17.62
C PRO A 39 14.94 9.06 17.46
N ALA A 40 14.17 9.34 16.41
CA ALA A 40 13.54 10.63 16.16
C ALA A 40 12.32 10.56 15.22
N VAL A 41 11.58 9.45 15.17
CA VAL A 41 10.35 9.35 14.36
C VAL A 41 9.16 9.97 15.12
N THR A 42 9.30 11.26 15.40
CA THR A 42 8.17 12.12 15.75
C THR A 42 8.13 13.22 14.70
N SER A 43 7.07 13.23 13.89
CA SER A 43 6.59 14.33 13.06
C SER A 43 7.40 14.81 11.83
N GLN A 44 8.61 14.31 11.52
CA GLN A 44 9.35 14.75 10.33
C GLN A 44 10.19 13.64 9.68
N LEU A 45 9.56 12.70 8.98
CA LEU A 45 10.25 11.98 7.91
C LEU A 45 10.47 12.96 6.75
N LYS A 46 11.63 13.62 6.74
CA LYS A 46 12.08 14.34 5.54
C LYS A 46 12.28 13.32 4.44
N ALA A 47 11.90 13.67 3.21
CA ALA A 47 11.94 12.75 2.07
C ALA A 47 13.30 12.07 1.84
N LYS A 48 14.40 12.64 2.32
CA LYS A 48 15.74 12.04 2.27
C LYS A 48 15.95 10.84 3.20
N THR A 49 15.20 10.75 4.31
CA THR A 49 15.31 9.62 5.25
C THR A 49 14.56 8.40 4.75
N ILE A 50 13.36 8.60 4.15
CA ILE A 50 12.64 7.53 3.46
C ILE A 50 13.42 7.13 2.20
N GLN A 51 13.90 8.07 1.38
CA GLN A 51 14.74 7.74 0.22
C GLN A 51 15.99 6.96 0.63
N LYS A 52 16.67 7.36 1.71
CA LYS A 52 17.82 6.62 2.23
C LYS A 52 17.43 5.23 2.76
N LEU A 53 16.28 5.09 3.41
CA LEU A 53 15.72 3.79 3.81
C LEU A 53 15.42 2.90 2.60
N LEU A 54 14.89 3.48 1.51
CA LEU A 54 14.63 2.78 0.25
C LEU A 54 15.95 2.41 -0.47
N ASP A 55 16.92 3.32 -0.48
CA ASP A 55 18.23 3.13 -1.10
C ASP A 55 19.09 2.11 -0.32
N ASP A 56 19.07 2.14 1.02
CA ASP A 56 19.84 1.25 1.90
C ASP A 56 19.26 -0.18 1.91
N ASN A 57 17.98 -0.35 1.59
CA ASN A 57 17.29 -1.66 1.46
C ASN A 57 17.13 -2.12 -0.01
N SER A 58 17.78 -1.45 -0.96
CA SER A 58 17.69 -1.73 -2.40
C SER A 58 18.19 -3.13 -2.84
N GLY A 59 18.73 -3.93 -1.93
CA GLY A 59 19.03 -5.35 -2.14
C GLY A 59 17.86 -6.31 -1.87
N HIS A 60 16.77 -5.82 -1.26
CA HIS A 60 15.57 -6.58 -0.85
C HIS A 60 14.30 -5.72 -1.04
N MET A 61 14.02 -5.31 -2.29
CA MET A 61 13.06 -4.26 -2.64
C MET A 61 11.58 -4.62 -2.38
N ASN A 62 11.08 -4.27 -1.19
CA ASN A 62 9.68 -4.49 -0.79
C ASN A 62 8.88 -3.18 -0.68
N CYS A 63 9.37 -2.10 -1.30
CA CYS A 63 8.70 -0.79 -1.28
C CYS A 63 8.94 -0.02 -2.58
N LEU A 64 7.87 0.47 -3.20
CA LEU A 64 7.86 1.23 -4.45
C LEU A 64 7.26 2.62 -4.20
N VAL A 65 7.95 3.67 -4.63
CA VAL A 65 7.43 5.04 -4.60
C VAL A 65 7.03 5.46 -6.00
N VAL A 66 5.79 5.92 -6.14
CA VAL A 66 5.20 6.32 -7.42
C VAL A 66 4.88 7.81 -7.36
N GLU A 67 5.38 8.58 -8.33
CA GLU A 67 5.03 9.99 -8.50
C GLU A 67 3.79 10.11 -9.40
N ILE A 68 2.84 10.95 -8.98
CA ILE A 68 1.64 11.30 -9.74
C ILE A 68 1.90 12.60 -10.50
N ASP A 69 1.80 12.52 -11.82
CA ASP A 69 1.85 13.69 -12.69
C ASP A 69 0.63 14.61 -12.47
N ASP A 70 0.82 15.93 -12.56
CA ASP A 70 -0.24 16.94 -12.39
C ASP A 70 -1.02 16.85 -11.05
N PHE A 71 -0.33 16.41 -9.98
CA PHE A 71 -0.92 16.20 -8.66
C PHE A 71 -1.64 17.43 -8.08
N SER A 72 -2.80 17.17 -7.46
CA SER A 72 -3.43 18.07 -6.50
C SER A 72 -3.99 17.28 -5.30
N PRO A 73 -3.96 17.82 -4.06
CA PRO A 73 -4.50 17.12 -2.90
C PRO A 73 -5.98 16.75 -3.06
N GLY A 74 -6.38 15.60 -2.52
CA GLY A 74 -7.76 15.12 -2.52
C GLY A 74 -7.86 13.59 -2.47
N GLU A 75 -9.05 13.08 -2.81
CA GLU A 75 -9.32 11.64 -2.89
C GLU A 75 -8.83 11.07 -4.21
N TYR A 76 -8.09 9.96 -4.13
CA TYR A 76 -7.64 9.19 -5.27
C TYR A 76 -8.16 7.76 -5.18
N GLU A 77 -8.41 7.19 -6.35
CA GLU A 77 -8.79 5.81 -6.56
C GLU A 77 -7.65 5.10 -7.30
N ILE A 78 -7.33 3.89 -6.84
CA ILE A 78 -6.37 2.99 -7.48
C ILE A 78 -7.10 1.71 -7.79
N ASP A 79 -7.14 1.35 -9.08
CA ASP A 79 -7.70 0.07 -9.50
C ASP A 79 -6.71 -1.05 -9.25
N PHE A 80 -7.23 -2.22 -8.93
CA PHE A 80 -6.43 -3.43 -8.88
C PHE A 80 -5.81 -3.73 -10.25
N ALA A 81 -6.55 -3.52 -11.34
CA ALA A 81 -6.07 -3.78 -12.72
C ALA A 81 -4.90 -2.86 -13.12
N ASP A 82 -4.62 -1.83 -12.33
CA ASP A 82 -3.50 -0.94 -12.52
C ASP A 82 -2.19 -1.45 -11.90
N ILE A 83 -2.26 -2.52 -11.10
CA ILE A 83 -1.11 -3.24 -10.55
C ILE A 83 -0.78 -4.42 -11.47
N CYS A 84 0.44 -4.43 -12.00
CA CYS A 84 0.91 -5.46 -12.92
C CYS A 84 2.08 -6.22 -12.35
N SER A 85 2.13 -7.53 -12.63
CA SER A 85 3.34 -8.31 -12.43
C SER A 85 4.44 -7.82 -13.36
N CYS A 86 5.68 -7.91 -12.89
CA CYS A 86 6.85 -7.55 -13.68
C CYS A 86 8.01 -8.49 -13.40
N ASP A 87 8.99 -8.52 -14.30
CA ASP A 87 10.27 -9.18 -14.03
C ASP A 87 11.08 -8.34 -13.02
N GLU A 88 11.93 -9.01 -12.22
CA GLU A 88 12.86 -8.37 -11.27
C GLU A 88 13.90 -7.44 -11.95
N ASP A 89 14.02 -7.51 -13.28
CA ASP A 89 14.88 -6.64 -14.07
C ASP A 89 14.31 -5.22 -14.25
N GLU A 90 13.04 -4.99 -13.87
CA GLU A 90 12.46 -3.65 -13.85
C GLU A 90 13.14 -2.76 -12.81
N LYS A 91 13.34 -1.49 -13.17
CA LYS A 91 14.09 -0.55 -12.32
C LYS A 91 13.35 -0.18 -11.03
N SER A 92 12.05 -0.44 -10.95
CA SER A 92 11.20 0.02 -9.85
C SER A 92 10.01 -0.91 -9.71
N PHE A 93 10.09 -1.86 -8.78
CA PHE A 93 9.01 -2.77 -8.42
C PHE A 93 8.90 -2.88 -6.89
N VAL A 94 7.75 -3.38 -6.43
CA VAL A 94 7.53 -3.85 -5.06
C VAL A 94 7.48 -5.37 -5.08
N SER A 95 8.37 -6.02 -4.34
CA SER A 95 8.25 -7.44 -4.03
C SER A 95 7.26 -7.62 -2.88
N VAL A 96 6.36 -8.59 -3.04
CA VAL A 96 5.26 -8.89 -2.14
C VAL A 96 5.30 -10.36 -1.81
N ASP A 97 5.34 -10.69 -0.53
CA ASP A 97 5.28 -12.03 0.05
C ASP A 97 3.97 -12.25 0.81
N SER A 98 3.34 -11.19 1.31
CA SER A 98 2.11 -11.24 2.10
C SER A 98 0.83 -11.48 1.30
N ALA A 99 0.93 -11.61 -0.02
CA ALA A 99 -0.20 -11.59 -0.94
C ALA A 99 -1.07 -10.31 -0.80
N ALA A 100 -0.52 -9.21 -0.27
CA ALA A 100 -1.20 -7.93 -0.19
C ALA A 100 -0.22 -6.78 -0.36
N ILE A 101 -0.74 -5.62 -0.78
CA ILE A 101 0.02 -4.37 -0.90
C ILE A 101 -0.65 -3.33 -0.01
N LEU A 102 0.12 -2.77 0.92
CA LEU A 102 -0.25 -1.55 1.61
C LEU A 102 0.08 -0.36 0.70
N VAL A 103 -0.94 0.41 0.36
CA VAL A 103 -0.80 1.67 -0.38
C VAL A 103 -0.95 2.82 0.61
N ALA A 104 -0.03 3.77 0.64
CA ALA A 104 -0.08 4.91 1.55
C ALA A 104 0.34 6.24 0.93
N ASP A 105 -0.25 7.33 1.41
CA ASP A 105 0.27 8.68 1.17
C ASP A 105 1.65 8.84 1.81
N TYR A 106 2.61 9.30 1.02
CA TYR A 106 3.99 9.43 1.46
C TYR A 106 4.17 10.30 2.72
N THR A 107 3.40 11.38 2.87
CA THR A 107 3.51 12.29 4.03
C THR A 107 3.01 11.62 5.30
N HIS A 108 2.02 10.73 5.18
CA HIS A 108 1.39 10.05 6.31
C HIS A 108 1.97 8.66 6.59
N LEU A 109 2.90 8.16 5.76
CA LEU A 109 3.48 6.81 5.90
C LEU A 109 3.95 6.52 7.33
N ALA A 110 4.68 7.43 7.99
CA ALA A 110 5.12 7.23 9.38
C ALA A 110 3.93 7.00 10.35
N SER A 111 2.85 7.75 10.17
CA SER A 111 1.65 7.61 11.01
C SER A 111 0.89 6.33 10.69
N VAL A 112 0.84 5.93 9.42
CA VAL A 112 0.26 4.67 8.98
C VAL A 112 1.02 3.51 9.62
N LEU A 113 2.35 3.48 9.48
CA LEU A 113 3.20 2.42 10.05
C LEU A 113 3.15 2.35 11.58
N ALA A 114 2.92 3.47 12.27
CA ALA A 114 2.79 3.49 13.73
C ALA A 114 1.43 2.98 14.23
N HIS A 115 0.44 2.81 13.36
CA HIS A 115 -0.93 2.42 13.72
C HIS A 115 -1.44 1.18 12.99
N MET A 116 -0.75 0.77 11.94
CA MET A 116 -0.87 -0.51 11.29
C MET A 116 0.28 -1.38 11.79
N GLU A 117 0.08 -2.02 12.94
CA GLU A 117 0.98 -3.06 13.46
C GLU A 117 0.58 -4.42 12.85
N TRP A 118 1.44 -5.44 12.93
CA TRP A 118 1.16 -6.76 12.37
C TRP A 118 -0.18 -7.32 12.88
N GLU A 119 -0.45 -7.18 14.17
CA GLU A 119 -1.69 -7.63 14.79
C GLU A 119 -2.90 -6.89 14.25
N VAL A 120 -2.78 -5.58 14.01
CA VAL A 120 -3.86 -4.77 13.43
C VAL A 120 -4.12 -5.19 11.99
N TYR A 121 -3.07 -5.44 11.22
CA TYR A 121 -3.16 -5.94 9.85
C TYR A 121 -3.79 -7.33 9.79
N ASP A 122 -3.32 -8.27 10.60
CA ASP A 122 -3.86 -9.63 10.67
C ASP A 122 -5.34 -9.61 11.07
N GLU A 123 -5.71 -8.77 12.03
CA GLU A 123 -7.11 -8.56 12.41
C GLU A 123 -7.94 -7.91 11.28
N CYS A 124 -7.35 -7.04 10.44
CA CYS A 124 -8.03 -6.45 9.28
C CYS A 124 -8.38 -7.49 8.20
N LEU A 125 -7.71 -8.65 8.17
CA LEU A 125 -7.99 -9.74 7.23
C LEU A 125 -9.05 -10.73 7.74
N GLN A 126 -9.59 -10.53 8.95
CA GLN A 126 -10.58 -11.42 9.57
C GLN A 126 -12.03 -10.95 9.34
N GLU A 127 -13.02 -11.73 9.80
CA GLU A 127 -14.47 -11.50 9.58
C GLU A 127 -14.96 -10.11 10.05
N ASP A 128 -14.31 -9.52 11.06
CA ASP A 128 -14.61 -8.17 11.59
C ASP A 128 -13.59 -7.09 11.13
N GLY A 129 -12.82 -7.38 10.07
CA GLY A 129 -11.69 -6.58 9.63
C GLY A 129 -12.00 -5.12 9.33
N ASP A 130 -13.19 -4.84 8.77
CA ASP A 130 -13.66 -3.49 8.47
C ASP A 130 -13.67 -2.57 9.71
N VAL A 131 -14.03 -3.11 10.88
CA VAL A 131 -14.11 -2.34 12.13
C VAL A 131 -12.71 -2.01 12.63
N VAL A 132 -11.77 -2.92 12.46
CA VAL A 132 -10.36 -2.73 12.85
C VAL A 132 -9.71 -1.73 11.91
N PHE A 133 -9.95 -1.86 10.61
CA PHE A 133 -9.45 -0.95 9.58
C PHE A 133 -9.97 0.48 9.80
N ALA A 134 -11.27 0.64 10.07
CA ALA A 134 -11.85 1.95 10.37
C ALA A 134 -11.19 2.62 11.59
N LYS A 135 -10.87 1.84 12.64
CA LYS A 135 -10.13 2.36 13.81
C LYS A 135 -8.70 2.74 13.44
N ALA A 136 -8.03 2.00 12.56
CA ALA A 136 -6.70 2.34 12.08
C ALA A 136 -6.70 3.64 11.27
N ILE A 137 -7.71 3.85 10.41
CA ILE A 137 -7.97 5.12 9.71
C ILE A 137 -8.12 6.27 10.72
N GLU A 138 -8.97 6.09 11.74
CA GLU A 138 -9.20 7.12 12.77
C GLU A 138 -7.92 7.48 13.52
N LYS A 139 -7.12 6.48 13.92
CA LYS A 139 -5.84 6.69 14.61
C LYS A 139 -4.82 7.42 13.73
N THR A 140 -4.79 7.11 12.44
CA THR A 140 -3.93 7.77 11.44
C THR A 140 -4.36 9.21 11.16
N GLY A 141 -5.58 9.59 11.56
CA GLY A 141 -6.13 10.92 11.36
C GLY A 141 -6.80 11.11 9.99
N GLY A 142 -7.05 10.03 9.26
CA GLY A 142 -7.68 10.05 7.95
C GLY A 142 -7.39 8.81 7.12
N ALA A 143 -8.13 8.65 6.02
CA ALA A 143 -7.99 7.52 5.09
C ALA A 143 -6.78 7.70 4.17
N PHE A 144 -5.59 7.84 4.76
CA PHE A 144 -4.32 8.08 4.05
C PHE A 144 -3.64 6.80 3.55
N PHE A 145 -4.32 5.66 3.66
CA PHE A 145 -3.83 4.37 3.23
C PHE A 145 -4.99 3.45 2.86
N ALA A 146 -4.67 2.40 2.10
CA ALA A 146 -5.55 1.32 1.71
C ALA A 146 -4.76 0.01 1.65
N ILE A 147 -5.44 -1.14 1.75
CA ILE A 147 -4.84 -2.46 1.53
C ILE A 147 -5.45 -3.06 0.28
N ILE A 148 -4.59 -3.52 -0.62
CA ILE A 148 -4.98 -4.25 -1.83
C ILE A 148 -4.58 -5.71 -1.62
N GLU A 149 -5.57 -6.58 -1.50
CA GLU A 149 -5.36 -8.03 -1.35
C GLU A 149 -5.22 -8.68 -2.73
N GLY A 150 -4.20 -9.52 -2.88
CA GLY A 150 -3.93 -10.28 -4.09
C GLY A 150 -4.81 -11.51 -4.17
N GLY A 151 -5.10 -11.92 -5.40
CA GLY A 151 -5.88 -13.13 -5.61
C GLY A 151 -5.08 -14.39 -5.29
N ILE A 152 -5.68 -15.33 -4.56
CA ILE A 152 -5.15 -16.70 -4.44
C ILE A 152 -5.72 -17.50 -5.61
N SER A 153 -5.08 -17.45 -6.79
CA SER A 153 -5.62 -18.14 -7.98
C SER A 153 -5.48 -19.66 -7.92
N GLU A 154 -4.52 -20.22 -7.16
CA GLU A 154 -4.21 -21.65 -7.26
C GLU A 154 -5.05 -22.58 -6.36
N GLU A 155 -5.51 -22.15 -5.17
CA GLU A 155 -6.28 -23.04 -4.27
C GLU A 155 -7.78 -23.12 -4.61
N MET A 156 -8.32 -22.16 -5.36
CA MET A 156 -9.75 -22.10 -5.73
C MET A 156 -10.06 -22.73 -7.10
N GLY A 157 -9.05 -23.04 -7.92
CA GLY A 157 -9.26 -23.58 -9.27
C GLY A 157 -9.95 -22.61 -10.23
N GLU A 158 -9.93 -21.31 -9.92
CA GLU A 158 -10.52 -20.24 -10.74
C GLU A 158 -9.39 -19.44 -11.39
N GLU A 159 -9.45 -19.29 -12.71
CA GLU A 159 -8.57 -18.35 -13.41
C GLU A 159 -8.80 -16.95 -12.85
N PRO A 160 -7.74 -16.15 -12.62
CA PRO A 160 -7.92 -14.76 -12.21
C PRO A 160 -8.84 -14.06 -13.22
N PRO A 161 -9.71 -13.14 -12.77
CA PRO A 161 -10.58 -12.40 -13.68
C PRO A 161 -9.75 -11.76 -14.80
N GLU A 162 -10.28 -11.73 -16.02
CA GLU A 162 -9.56 -11.26 -17.21
C GLU A 162 -9.02 -9.83 -16.99
N GLY A 163 -7.70 -9.66 -17.04
CA GLY A 163 -7.03 -8.36 -16.81
C GLY A 163 -6.45 -8.15 -15.40
N HIS A 164 -6.44 -9.18 -14.54
CA HIS A 164 -5.90 -9.12 -13.19
C HIS A 164 -4.56 -9.87 -13.07
N ASP A 165 -3.46 -9.14 -12.88
CA ASP A 165 -2.09 -9.69 -12.84
C ASP A 165 -1.53 -9.87 -11.40
N PHE A 166 -2.19 -9.32 -10.38
CA PHE A 166 -1.75 -9.42 -8.97
C PHE A 166 -2.24 -10.74 -8.34
N ILE A 167 -1.36 -11.74 -8.28
CA ILE A 167 -1.67 -13.11 -7.86
C ILE A 167 -0.74 -13.50 -6.72
N GLY A 168 -1.14 -13.19 -5.48
CA GLY A 168 -0.38 -13.56 -4.30
C GLY A 168 1.04 -12.96 -4.27
N ALA A 169 2.03 -13.78 -3.91
CA ALA A 169 3.41 -13.36 -3.80
C ALA A 169 4.09 -13.18 -5.17
N GLY A 170 4.88 -12.12 -5.32
CA GLY A 170 5.57 -11.78 -6.56
C GLY A 170 6.07 -10.35 -6.61
N THR A 171 6.51 -9.93 -7.79
CA THR A 171 7.04 -8.59 -8.06
C THR A 171 6.07 -7.79 -8.88
N TYR A 172 5.73 -6.60 -8.39
CA TYR A 172 4.65 -5.80 -8.94
C TYR A 172 5.05 -4.34 -9.18
N ILE A 173 4.40 -3.73 -10.17
CA ILE A 173 4.48 -2.30 -10.46
C ILE A 173 3.09 -1.70 -10.42
N LEU A 174 3.03 -0.40 -10.11
CA LEU A 174 1.85 0.40 -10.39
C LEU A 174 2.05 1.13 -11.72
N LYS A 175 1.11 0.97 -12.67
CA LYS A 175 1.18 1.66 -13.97
C LYS A 175 1.30 3.17 -13.79
N ALA A 176 2.10 3.83 -14.62
CA ALA A 176 2.19 5.29 -14.60
C ALA A 176 0.83 5.92 -14.93
N GLY A 177 0.41 6.92 -14.15
CA GLY A 177 -0.85 7.65 -14.37
C GLY A 177 -2.13 6.88 -13.96
N SER A 178 -2.01 5.72 -13.34
CA SER A 178 -3.17 4.97 -12.86
C SER A 178 -3.87 5.53 -11.61
N PRO A 179 -3.21 6.23 -10.66
CA PRO A 179 -3.94 6.87 -9.57
C PRO A 179 -4.84 7.97 -10.13
N ARG A 180 -6.16 7.81 -9.98
CA ARG A 180 -7.16 8.73 -10.53
C ARG A 180 -7.75 9.58 -9.42
N LYS A 181 -7.75 10.90 -9.58
CA LYS A 181 -8.48 11.78 -8.66
C LYS A 181 -9.99 11.62 -8.87
N VAL A 182 -10.74 11.37 -7.80
CA VAL A 182 -12.20 11.09 -7.85
C VAL A 182 -13.08 12.17 -7.19
N GLY A 183 -12.49 13.29 -6.77
CA GLY A 183 -13.20 14.42 -6.13
C GLY A 183 -12.59 15.79 -6.39
#